data_AF-A0A821S2H2-F1
#
_entry.id   AF-A0A821S2H2-F1
#
_cell.length_a   1.000
_cell.length_b   1.000
_cell.length_c   1.000
_cell.angle_alpha   90.00
_cell.angle_beta   90.00
_cell.angle_gamma   90.00
#
_symmetry.space_group_name_H-M   'P 1'
#
loop_
_entity.id
_entity.type
_entity.pdbx_description
1 polymer ?
#
loop_
_entity_poly.entity_id
_entity_poly.type
_entity_poly.pdbx_seq_one_letter_code
_entity_poly.pdbx_strand_id
1 'polypeptide(L)'
;MVNNDGTKITFSIEGDAIDPQTGKLNRDKHLSVNGFGLTLHIHESNFKAVTFSDKIKAIAHDLKFIKPAIRQTMYIFKQPFIGEKVTPHRDATYVFNEPLKVDGIWIALEDATIENGCLWMIPGSHAKPSQRRLIRNPNEQEFNEGKALIFIGEEEQYDNNAFVPVEVKADVPTGIYALQIPSCATWNKTGITVAGNANTTAGSDAASLNAPVGIFLDNNYTLYIADRDNHRIVKYAVNATTGVVVAGNGTPGNSPSQLRSPKGVAVDQMGAIIVADGGNFRIQRFPFGSTVATTVALNSSANLLGDMRDLHIDVNNNIYVTDSDYSRVVKFYPNNGIGVILAGNSGAGSAAHQLQGSYGNFIDGNDTLYVADSGNHRVQMWPAGATNGTTIAGITNTPGSGLLRLKSPMQVIVDNNGYYFIADSGNNRIVKWTSNYAAGGTCIAGCTGSVGNASNQLNTPRDLKFDASGNLYVSDRDNNRVQKFMLEISANCSISG
;
A
#
# COMPACT_ATOMS: atom_id res chain seq x y z
N MET A 1 -26.73 30.67 -1.53
CA MET A 1 -25.29 30.54 -1.83
C MET A 1 -24.68 31.93 -1.98
N VAL A 2 -23.56 32.19 -1.32
CA VAL A 2 -22.79 33.45 -1.44
C VAL A 2 -21.77 33.27 -2.57
N ASN A 3 -21.60 34.31 -3.41
CA ASN A 3 -20.67 34.41 -4.55
C ASN A 3 -19.52 33.39 -4.58
N ASN A 4 -19.50 32.54 -5.60
CA ASN A 4 -18.50 31.52 -5.83
C ASN A 4 -17.43 31.97 -6.85
N ASP A 5 -16.91 33.18 -6.68
CA ASP A 5 -15.85 33.74 -7.54
C ASP A 5 -14.43 33.34 -7.10
N GLY A 6 -14.32 32.51 -6.05
CA GLY A 6 -13.06 32.04 -5.49
C GLY A 6 -12.29 33.09 -4.68
N THR A 7 -12.80 34.31 -4.53
CA THR A 7 -12.11 35.42 -3.85
C THR A 7 -12.19 35.35 -2.33
N LYS A 8 -13.14 34.58 -1.78
CA LYS A 8 -13.39 34.44 -0.34
C LYS A 8 -13.77 33.00 0.01
N ILE A 9 -13.56 32.63 1.26
CA ILE A 9 -14.11 31.38 1.83
C ILE A 9 -15.63 31.53 1.96
N THR A 10 -16.37 30.59 1.40
CA THR A 10 -17.84 30.56 1.49
C THR A 10 -18.31 29.35 2.32
N PHE A 11 -19.51 29.44 2.86
CA PHE A 11 -20.14 28.38 3.66
C PHE A 11 -21.44 27.96 2.97
N SER A 12 -21.70 26.67 3.01
CA SER A 12 -22.95 26.06 2.58
C SER A 12 -23.75 25.65 3.81
N ILE A 13 -25.04 25.96 3.77
CA ILE A 13 -26.00 25.71 4.84
C ILE A 13 -26.95 24.63 4.32
N GLU A 14 -27.38 23.72 5.21
CA GLU A 14 -28.39 22.72 4.88
C GLU A 14 -29.68 23.38 4.38
N GLY A 15 -30.27 22.84 3.31
CA GLY A 15 -31.45 23.43 2.67
C GLY A 15 -32.62 23.59 3.63
N ASP A 16 -32.79 22.61 4.52
CA ASP A 16 -33.85 22.56 5.52
C ASP A 16 -33.52 23.35 6.81
N ALA A 17 -32.31 23.90 6.94
CA ALA A 17 -31.93 24.72 8.09
C ALA A 17 -32.45 26.17 8.00
N ILE A 18 -32.95 26.58 6.84
CA ILE A 18 -33.57 27.90 6.63
C ILE A 18 -35.09 27.74 6.68
N ASP A 19 -35.73 28.47 7.58
CA ASP A 19 -37.19 28.59 7.60
C ASP A 19 -37.67 29.30 6.32
N PRO A 20 -38.49 28.65 5.48
CA PRO A 20 -38.91 29.21 4.20
C PRO A 20 -39.84 30.42 4.33
N GLN A 21 -40.48 30.63 5.49
CA GLN A 21 -41.35 31.78 5.75
C GLN A 21 -40.56 32.97 6.31
N THR A 22 -39.60 32.71 7.19
CA THR A 22 -38.89 33.78 7.93
C THR A 22 -37.51 34.09 7.37
N GLY A 23 -36.93 33.20 6.56
CA GLY A 23 -35.57 33.30 6.03
C GLY A 23 -34.47 33.18 7.10
N LYS A 24 -34.83 32.81 8.34
CA LYS A 24 -33.90 32.65 9.46
C LYS A 24 -33.51 31.19 9.65
N LEU A 25 -32.40 30.97 10.35
CA LEU A 25 -32.02 29.62 10.78
C LEU A 25 -33.06 29.07 11.76
N ASN A 26 -33.52 27.85 11.52
CA ASN A 26 -34.47 27.15 12.39
C ASN A 26 -33.78 26.23 13.42
N ARG A 27 -32.45 26.17 13.40
CA ARG A 27 -31.60 25.39 14.30
C ARG A 27 -30.29 26.13 14.57
N ASP A 28 -29.50 25.61 15.50
CA ASP A 28 -28.21 26.21 15.82
C ASP A 28 -27.28 26.27 14.61
N LYS A 29 -26.50 27.36 14.53
CA LYS A 29 -25.59 27.62 13.41
C LYS A 29 -24.60 26.46 13.16
N HIS A 30 -24.10 25.83 14.22
CA HIS A 30 -23.15 24.70 14.10
C HIS A 30 -23.81 23.43 13.53
N LEU A 31 -25.14 23.29 13.65
CA LEU A 31 -25.93 22.20 13.05
C LEU A 31 -26.54 22.59 11.70
N SER A 32 -26.27 23.81 11.25
CA SER A 32 -26.82 24.34 9.99
C SER A 32 -25.82 24.26 8.85
N VAL A 33 -24.52 24.14 9.12
CA VAL A 33 -23.45 24.18 8.10
C VAL A 33 -23.12 22.77 7.63
N ASN A 34 -23.16 22.54 6.32
CA ASN A 34 -22.86 21.23 5.71
C ASN A 34 -21.51 21.18 5.02
N GLY A 35 -20.93 22.33 4.74
CA GLY A 35 -19.57 22.45 4.26
C GLY A 35 -19.12 23.89 4.15
N PHE A 36 -17.82 24.07 3.98
CA PHE A 36 -17.25 25.38 3.68
C PHE A 36 -16.00 25.24 2.81
N GLY A 37 -15.72 26.29 2.04
CA GLY A 37 -14.51 26.38 1.24
C GLY A 37 -14.75 26.82 -0.20
N LEU A 38 -14.40 25.93 -1.12
CA LEU A 38 -14.22 26.09 -2.57
C LEU A 38 -12.79 26.49 -2.98
N THR A 39 -12.09 27.30 -2.17
CA THR A 39 -10.68 27.67 -2.41
C THR A 39 -9.83 27.72 -1.12
N LEU A 40 -10.10 26.85 -0.14
CA LEU A 40 -9.35 26.79 1.13
C LEU A 40 -7.83 26.70 0.95
N HIS A 41 -7.33 25.96 -0.04
CA HIS A 41 -5.90 25.87 -0.36
C HIS A 41 -5.24 27.20 -0.74
N ILE A 42 -6.02 28.23 -1.11
CA ILE A 42 -5.55 29.58 -1.39
C ILE A 42 -5.54 30.42 -0.11
N HIS A 43 -6.64 30.34 0.64
CA HIS A 43 -6.98 31.31 1.69
C HIS A 43 -6.71 30.84 3.12
N GLU A 44 -6.44 29.55 3.34
CA GLU A 44 -6.21 28.97 4.66
C GLU A 44 -4.88 28.20 4.67
N SER A 45 -4.02 28.53 5.63
CA SER A 45 -2.62 28.06 5.67
C SER A 45 -2.48 26.56 5.92
N ASN A 46 -3.33 25.96 6.76
CA ASN A 46 -3.27 24.53 7.05
C ASN A 46 -3.75 23.73 5.83
N PHE A 47 -4.85 24.15 5.21
CA PHE A 47 -5.32 23.56 3.96
C PHE A 47 -4.29 23.70 2.84
N LYS A 48 -3.65 24.85 2.73
CA LYS A 48 -2.56 25.05 1.77
C LYS A 48 -1.39 24.09 2.03
N ALA A 49 -0.97 23.96 3.29
CA ALA A 49 0.12 23.06 3.67
C ALA A 49 -0.20 21.60 3.33
N VAL A 50 -1.41 21.12 3.63
CA VAL A 50 -1.86 19.75 3.30
C VAL A 50 -2.02 19.56 1.79
N THR A 51 -2.74 20.47 1.13
CA THR A 51 -3.05 20.38 -0.32
C THR A 51 -1.78 20.36 -1.17
N PHE A 52 -0.78 21.15 -0.81
CA PHE A 52 0.51 21.21 -1.52
C PHE A 52 1.62 20.39 -0.83
N SER A 53 1.25 19.49 0.09
CA SER A 53 2.18 18.55 0.70
C SER A 53 2.72 17.56 -0.33
N ASP A 54 3.88 16.98 -0.04
CA ASP A 54 4.48 15.97 -0.92
C ASP A 54 3.64 14.69 -0.99
N LYS A 55 2.86 14.39 0.06
CA LYS A 55 1.90 13.28 0.08
C LYS A 55 0.82 13.43 -1.00
N ILE A 56 0.22 14.62 -1.12
CA ILE A 56 -0.81 14.90 -2.14
C ILE A 56 -0.19 14.95 -3.54
N LYS A 57 1.03 15.49 -3.69
CA LYS A 57 1.75 15.46 -4.97
C LYS A 57 2.06 14.04 -5.43
N ALA A 58 2.47 13.16 -4.51
CA ALA A 58 2.72 11.76 -4.80
C ALA A 58 1.44 11.05 -5.28
N ILE A 59 0.31 11.26 -4.60
CA ILE A 59 -0.99 10.73 -5.04
C ILE A 59 -1.35 11.24 -6.43
N ALA A 60 -1.21 12.54 -6.69
CA ALA A 60 -1.50 13.11 -8.00
C ALA A 60 -0.58 12.52 -9.09
N HIS A 61 0.69 12.28 -8.78
CA HIS A 61 1.62 11.61 -9.67
C HIS A 61 1.21 10.14 -9.94
N ASP A 62 0.80 9.41 -8.91
CA ASP A 62 0.31 8.03 -9.02
C ASP A 62 -0.96 7.94 -9.88
N LEU A 63 -1.86 8.92 -9.76
CA LEU A 63 -3.04 9.09 -10.62
C LEU A 63 -2.72 9.61 -12.04
N LYS A 64 -1.42 9.68 -12.38
CA LYS A 64 -0.90 10.08 -13.70
C LYS A 64 -1.27 11.52 -14.10
N PHE A 65 -1.38 12.42 -13.13
CA PHE A 65 -1.47 13.84 -13.44
C PHE A 65 -0.10 14.38 -13.89
N ILE A 66 -0.04 14.97 -15.08
CA ILE A 66 1.19 15.53 -15.65
C ILE A 66 1.47 16.92 -15.07
N LYS A 67 0.42 17.75 -14.96
CA LYS A 67 0.44 19.08 -14.33
C LYS A 67 -0.85 19.25 -13.52
N PRO A 68 -0.96 18.61 -12.34
CA PRO A 68 -2.17 18.71 -11.53
C PRO A 68 -2.42 20.17 -11.15
N ALA A 69 -3.65 20.62 -11.33
CA ALA A 69 -4.12 21.92 -10.89
C ALA A 69 -5.23 21.70 -9.87
N ILE A 70 -5.07 22.31 -8.69
CA ILE A 70 -6.11 22.26 -7.67
C ILE A 70 -7.21 23.22 -8.08
N ARG A 71 -8.38 22.67 -8.43
CA ARG A 71 -9.56 23.45 -8.79
C ARG A 71 -10.37 23.87 -7.58
N GLN A 72 -10.42 22.99 -6.58
CA GLN A 72 -11.32 23.16 -5.45
C GLN A 72 -10.77 22.44 -4.22
N THR A 73 -10.99 23.04 -3.06
CA THR A 73 -10.80 22.38 -1.76
C THR A 73 -11.91 22.81 -0.82
N MET A 74 -12.47 21.85 -0.10
CA MET A 74 -13.57 22.08 0.82
C MET A 74 -13.41 21.21 2.07
N TYR A 75 -14.04 21.66 3.15
CA TYR A 75 -14.31 20.87 4.33
C TYR A 75 -15.79 20.49 4.30
N ILE A 76 -16.11 19.22 4.48
CA ILE A 76 -17.48 18.71 4.49
C ILE A 76 -17.80 18.21 5.90
N PHE A 77 -18.96 18.60 6.43
CA PHE A 77 -19.49 18.04 7.66
C PHE A 77 -20.43 16.88 7.33
N LYS A 78 -20.28 15.76 8.02
CA LYS A 78 -21.18 14.60 7.94
C LYS A 78 -21.93 14.47 9.25
N GLN A 79 -22.88 15.35 9.48
CA GLN A 79 -23.65 15.33 10.72
C GLN A 79 -24.67 14.18 10.69
N PRO A 80 -24.72 13.31 11.71
CA PRO A 80 -25.70 12.24 11.77
C PRO A 80 -27.12 12.82 11.79
N PHE A 81 -28.03 12.25 10.98
CA PHE A 81 -29.46 12.56 10.95
C PHE A 81 -29.85 14.00 10.55
N ILE A 82 -28.90 14.80 10.05
CA ILE A 82 -29.12 16.19 9.66
C ILE A 82 -28.66 16.38 8.21
N GLY A 83 -29.50 17.03 7.40
CA GLY A 83 -29.14 17.45 6.04
C GLY A 83 -29.83 16.69 4.91
N GLU A 84 -29.72 17.23 3.71
CA GLU A 84 -30.29 16.61 2.51
C GLU A 84 -29.49 15.37 2.09
N LYS A 85 -30.21 14.34 1.60
CA LYS A 85 -29.56 13.14 1.06
C LYS A 85 -28.72 13.53 -0.16
N VAL A 86 -27.40 13.35 -0.05
CA VAL A 86 -26.50 13.44 -1.19
C VAL A 86 -26.79 12.26 -2.13
N THR A 87 -27.24 12.56 -3.34
CA THR A 87 -27.45 11.55 -4.38
C THR A 87 -26.11 11.14 -5.00
N PRO A 88 -25.99 9.90 -5.51
CA PRO A 88 -24.80 9.49 -6.23
C PRO A 88 -24.50 10.40 -7.42
N HIS A 89 -23.26 10.87 -7.52
CA HIS A 89 -22.81 11.74 -8.60
C HIS A 89 -21.31 11.60 -8.82
N ARG A 90 -20.81 12.22 -9.89
CA ARG A 90 -19.39 12.40 -10.17
C ARG A 90 -19.06 13.89 -10.13
N ASP A 91 -18.00 14.25 -9.41
CA ASP A 91 -17.60 15.66 -9.25
C ASP A 91 -17.27 16.36 -10.58
N ALA A 92 -16.77 15.60 -11.56
CA ALA A 92 -16.52 16.08 -12.92
C ALA A 92 -17.78 16.66 -13.60
N THR A 93 -18.98 16.34 -13.13
CA THR A 93 -20.22 16.97 -13.61
C THR A 93 -20.33 18.44 -13.22
N TYR A 94 -19.78 18.83 -12.06
CA TYR A 94 -19.96 20.17 -11.50
C TYR A 94 -18.71 21.06 -11.66
N VAL A 95 -17.54 20.44 -11.86
CA VAL A 95 -16.28 21.16 -12.02
C VAL A 95 -15.94 21.32 -13.49
N PHE A 96 -15.87 22.57 -13.96
CA PHE A 96 -15.55 22.85 -15.35
C PHE A 96 -14.04 22.64 -15.64
N ASN A 97 -13.72 21.70 -16.53
CA ASN A 97 -12.37 21.47 -17.05
C ASN A 97 -12.37 20.88 -18.47
N GLU A 98 -11.24 21.00 -19.18
CA GLU A 98 -11.04 20.41 -20.50
C GLU A 98 -9.63 19.81 -20.62
N PRO A 99 -9.47 18.54 -21.01
CA PRO A 99 -10.52 17.51 -21.14
C PRO A 99 -11.18 17.21 -19.78
N LEU A 100 -12.37 16.57 -19.79
CA LEU A 100 -13.18 16.29 -18.59
C LEU A 100 -12.56 15.19 -17.69
N LYS A 101 -11.39 15.50 -17.12
CA LYS A 101 -10.63 14.67 -16.19
C LYS A 101 -10.41 15.42 -14.88
N VAL A 102 -11.28 15.18 -13.91
CA VAL A 102 -11.16 15.64 -12.52
C VAL A 102 -11.19 14.42 -11.62
N ASP A 103 -10.20 14.31 -10.74
CA ASP A 103 -10.21 13.31 -9.67
C ASP A 103 -10.31 14.04 -8.33
N GLY A 104 -11.15 13.51 -7.44
CA GLY A 104 -11.29 13.99 -6.07
C GLY A 104 -10.39 13.21 -5.13
N ILE A 105 -9.73 13.90 -4.21
CA ILE A 105 -9.04 13.26 -3.08
C ILE A 105 -9.87 13.53 -1.83
N TRP A 106 -10.31 12.46 -1.18
CA TRP A 106 -11.00 12.53 0.08
C TRP A 106 -10.05 12.15 1.22
N ILE A 107 -10.08 12.93 2.29
CA ILE A 107 -9.23 12.75 3.47
C ILE A 107 -10.16 12.75 4.68
N ALA A 108 -10.18 11.63 5.39
CA ALA A 108 -10.89 11.53 6.65
C ALA A 108 -10.10 12.26 7.74
N LEU A 109 -10.72 13.26 8.37
CA LEU A 109 -10.13 13.99 9.51
C LEU A 109 -10.47 13.33 10.85
N GLU A 110 -11.49 12.48 10.85
CA GLU A 110 -11.91 11.60 11.93
C GLU A 110 -12.08 10.21 11.31
N ASP A 111 -12.03 9.16 12.13
CA ASP A 111 -12.32 7.80 11.68
C ASP A 111 -13.70 7.79 11.03
N ALA A 112 -13.75 7.46 9.75
CA ALA A 112 -14.98 7.38 9.00
C ALA A 112 -15.40 5.92 8.85
N THR A 113 -16.55 5.60 9.39
CA THR A 113 -17.13 4.26 9.46
C THR A 113 -18.50 4.23 8.79
N ILE A 114 -19.08 3.04 8.64
CA ILE A 114 -20.46 2.90 8.15
C ILE A 114 -21.45 3.62 9.08
N GLU A 115 -21.20 3.61 10.39
CA GLU A 115 -22.08 4.19 11.41
C GLU A 115 -22.02 5.71 11.47
N ASN A 116 -20.91 6.34 11.08
CA ASN A 116 -20.72 7.79 11.19
C ASN A 116 -20.55 8.52 9.85
N GLY A 117 -20.73 7.82 8.73
CA GLY A 117 -20.92 8.44 7.41
C GLY A 117 -19.70 8.43 6.49
N CYS A 118 -19.00 7.30 6.39
CA CYS A 118 -18.00 7.06 5.35
C CYS A 118 -18.58 7.22 3.93
N LEU A 119 -17.69 7.39 2.95
CA LEU A 119 -18.10 7.48 1.55
C LEU A 119 -18.51 6.11 1.02
N TRP A 120 -19.56 6.09 0.20
CA TRP A 120 -19.95 4.93 -0.59
C TRP A 120 -19.53 5.17 -2.03
N MET A 121 -18.80 4.23 -2.62
CA MET A 121 -18.21 4.40 -3.95
C MET A 121 -18.42 3.16 -4.82
N ILE A 122 -18.53 3.35 -6.13
CA ILE A 122 -18.43 2.25 -7.09
C ILE A 122 -16.96 2.11 -7.49
N PRO A 123 -16.28 0.97 -7.21
CA PRO A 123 -14.89 0.76 -7.57
C PRO A 123 -14.63 0.95 -9.07
N GLY A 124 -13.55 1.67 -9.42
CA GLY A 124 -13.18 1.95 -10.82
C GLY A 124 -14.04 2.98 -11.56
N SER A 125 -15.06 3.56 -10.91
CA SER A 125 -15.95 4.56 -11.54
C SER A 125 -15.23 5.82 -12.04
N HIS A 126 -14.12 6.20 -11.42
CA HIS A 126 -13.25 7.33 -11.83
C HIS A 126 -12.59 7.13 -13.22
N ALA A 127 -12.45 5.88 -13.69
CA ALA A 127 -11.82 5.60 -14.99
C ALA A 127 -12.74 5.89 -16.19
N LYS A 128 -14.05 6.06 -15.94
CA LYS A 128 -15.03 6.37 -16.99
C LYS A 128 -15.24 7.89 -17.09
N PRO A 129 -15.32 8.47 -18.30
CA PRO A 129 -15.62 9.89 -18.46
C PRO A 129 -17.06 10.20 -18.01
N SER A 130 -17.30 11.40 -17.47
CA SER A 130 -18.66 11.85 -17.13
C SER A 130 -19.47 12.17 -18.38
N GLN A 131 -20.74 11.76 -18.39
CA GLN A 131 -21.69 11.97 -19.49
C GLN A 131 -22.60 13.19 -19.28
N ARG A 132 -22.52 13.83 -18.10
CA ARG A 132 -23.31 15.01 -17.72
C ARG A 132 -22.40 16.13 -17.28
N ARG A 133 -22.73 17.37 -17.64
CA ARG A 133 -21.96 18.56 -17.27
C ARG A 133 -22.87 19.72 -16.90
N LEU A 134 -22.54 20.42 -15.82
CA LEU A 134 -23.11 21.71 -15.47
C LEU A 134 -22.29 22.81 -16.15
N ILE A 135 -22.93 23.61 -16.99
CA ILE A 135 -22.30 24.72 -17.71
C ILE A 135 -22.99 26.04 -17.41
N ARG A 136 -22.30 27.15 -17.65
CA ARG A 136 -22.96 28.47 -17.72
C ARG A 136 -23.96 28.45 -18.87
N ASN A 137 -25.17 28.94 -18.63
CA ASN A 137 -26.19 28.99 -19.66
C ASN A 137 -25.70 29.88 -20.83
N PRO A 138 -25.54 29.32 -22.04
CA PRO A 138 -25.11 30.10 -23.20
C PRO A 138 -26.21 31.04 -23.71
N ASN A 139 -27.46 30.85 -23.29
CA ASN A 139 -28.57 31.75 -23.59
C ASN A 139 -28.53 32.94 -22.63
N GLU A 140 -28.09 34.10 -23.12
CA GLU A 140 -27.98 35.33 -22.32
C GLU A 140 -29.31 35.80 -21.74
N GLN A 141 -30.43 35.59 -22.45
CA GLN A 141 -31.75 35.96 -21.95
C GLN A 141 -32.10 35.13 -20.72
N GLU A 142 -32.04 33.80 -20.84
CA GLU A 142 -32.31 32.90 -19.72
C GLU A 142 -31.30 33.08 -18.57
N PHE A 143 -30.05 33.36 -18.88
CA PHE A 143 -29.00 33.68 -17.91
C PHE A 143 -29.40 34.90 -17.07
N ASN A 144 -29.83 35.99 -17.73
CA ASN A 144 -30.26 37.23 -17.08
C ASN A 144 -31.60 37.09 -16.33
N GLU A 145 -32.44 36.12 -16.73
CA GLU A 145 -33.67 35.74 -16.03
C GLU A 145 -33.41 34.80 -14.81
N GLY A 146 -32.14 34.56 -14.46
CA GLY A 146 -31.74 33.82 -13.26
C GLY A 146 -31.39 32.35 -13.49
N LYS A 147 -31.49 31.83 -14.73
CA LYS A 147 -31.01 30.49 -15.08
C LYS A 147 -29.53 30.53 -15.45
N ALA A 148 -28.69 30.89 -14.50
CA ALA A 148 -27.26 31.10 -14.74
C ALA A 148 -26.48 29.84 -15.15
N LEU A 149 -26.95 28.66 -14.73
CA LEU A 149 -26.33 27.35 -14.98
C LEU A 149 -27.35 26.37 -15.54
N ILE A 150 -26.94 25.52 -16.49
CA ILE A 150 -27.76 24.44 -17.06
C ILE A 150 -26.96 23.14 -17.14
N PHE A 151 -27.66 22.01 -17.03
CA PHE A 151 -27.06 20.70 -17.33
C PHE A 151 -27.15 20.40 -18.82
N ILE A 152 -26.05 19.90 -19.36
CA ILE A 152 -25.99 19.25 -20.68
C ILE A 152 -25.60 17.78 -20.50
N GLY A 153 -26.01 16.94 -21.44
CA GLY A 153 -25.81 15.49 -21.37
C GLY A 153 -26.83 14.78 -20.48
N GLU A 154 -26.66 13.47 -20.33
CA GLU A 154 -27.64 12.61 -19.65
C GLU A 154 -27.23 12.33 -18.20
N GLU A 155 -28.23 12.31 -17.30
CA GLU A 155 -28.03 11.91 -15.92
C GLU A 155 -27.85 10.39 -15.81
N GLU A 156 -26.64 10.00 -15.41
CA GLU A 156 -26.30 8.59 -15.24
C GLU A 156 -27.13 7.96 -14.12
N GLN A 157 -27.65 6.77 -14.41
CA GLN A 157 -28.31 5.93 -13.42
C GLN A 157 -27.28 4.95 -12.85
N TYR A 158 -27.19 4.90 -11.53
CA TYR A 158 -26.26 4.01 -10.84
C TYR A 158 -27.01 2.82 -10.24
N ASP A 159 -26.40 1.63 -10.32
CA ASP A 159 -26.87 0.46 -9.58
C ASP A 159 -26.49 0.64 -8.10
N ASN A 160 -27.50 0.76 -7.23
CA ASN A 160 -27.28 0.91 -5.78
C ASN A 160 -26.52 -0.29 -5.17
N ASN A 161 -26.59 -1.47 -5.79
CA ASN A 161 -25.88 -2.66 -5.30
C ASN A 161 -24.37 -2.65 -5.64
N ALA A 162 -23.94 -1.74 -6.53
CA ALA A 162 -22.53 -1.63 -6.93
C ALA A 162 -21.70 -0.76 -5.98
N PHE A 163 -22.34 -0.05 -5.04
CA PHE A 163 -21.64 0.79 -4.08
C PHE A 163 -21.05 -0.05 -2.94
N VAL A 164 -19.79 0.21 -2.62
CA VAL A 164 -19.11 -0.33 -1.44
C VAL A 164 -18.82 0.79 -0.45
N PRO A 165 -18.97 0.56 0.86
CA PRO A 165 -18.54 1.52 1.87
C PRO A 165 -17.01 1.59 1.89
N VAL A 166 -16.48 2.79 2.09
CA VAL A 166 -15.03 3.05 2.16
C VAL A 166 -14.71 3.63 3.53
N GLU A 167 -14.53 2.74 4.50
CA GLU A 167 -14.11 3.11 5.86
C GLU A 167 -12.64 3.52 5.87
N VAL A 168 -12.32 4.62 6.54
CA VAL A 168 -10.98 5.22 6.51
C VAL A 168 -10.63 5.77 7.88
N LYS A 169 -9.44 5.41 8.37
CA LYS A 169 -8.87 5.98 9.60
C LYS A 169 -8.44 7.43 9.38
N ALA A 170 -8.54 8.24 10.43
CA ALA A 170 -8.05 9.61 10.39
C ALA A 170 -6.59 9.67 9.86
N ASP A 171 -6.29 10.70 9.07
CA ASP A 171 -4.95 10.97 8.49
C ASP A 171 -4.39 9.93 7.50
N VAL A 172 -5.20 8.96 7.08
CA VAL A 172 -4.89 8.05 5.97
C VAL A 172 -5.54 8.58 4.69
N PRO A 173 -4.78 9.17 3.74
CA PRO A 173 -5.29 9.38 2.40
C PRO A 173 -5.55 8.01 1.81
N THR A 174 -6.72 7.84 1.21
CA THR A 174 -7.02 6.65 0.42
C THR A 174 -6.13 6.63 -0.80
N GLY A 175 -5.04 5.85 -0.69
CA GLY A 175 -4.06 5.55 -1.72
C GLY A 175 -3.30 4.29 -1.31
N ILE A 176 -3.86 3.13 -1.64
CA ILE A 176 -3.22 1.80 -1.70
C ILE A 176 -2.44 1.41 -0.42
N TYR A 177 -3.15 1.16 0.69
CA TYR A 177 -2.68 0.28 1.78
C TYR A 177 -3.79 -0.60 2.38
N ALA A 178 -4.98 -0.60 1.77
CA ALA A 178 -6.14 -1.37 2.25
C ALA A 178 -6.48 -2.49 1.29
N LEU A 179 -5.57 -3.45 1.10
CA LEU A 179 -5.91 -4.64 0.32
C LEU A 179 -6.75 -5.58 1.18
N GLN A 180 -7.97 -5.84 0.77
CA GLN A 180 -8.86 -6.85 1.34
C GLN A 180 -9.01 -7.99 0.34
N ILE A 181 -8.45 -9.17 0.66
CA ILE A 181 -8.60 -10.34 -0.19
C ILE A 181 -9.83 -11.13 0.26
N PRO A 182 -10.83 -11.39 -0.61
CA PRO A 182 -11.98 -12.21 -0.25
C PRO A 182 -11.59 -13.58 0.33
N SER A 183 -12.41 -14.13 1.23
CA SER A 183 -12.17 -15.46 1.83
C SER A 183 -12.01 -16.55 0.77
N CYS A 184 -12.88 -16.50 -0.25
CA CYS A 184 -12.99 -17.39 -1.40
C CYS A 184 -12.02 -17.09 -2.55
N ALA A 185 -11.15 -16.08 -2.41
CA ALA A 185 -10.17 -15.74 -3.43
C ALA A 185 -9.24 -16.93 -3.71
N THR A 186 -9.02 -17.20 -4.99
CA THR A 186 -8.02 -18.15 -5.48
C THR A 186 -7.04 -17.45 -6.40
N TRP A 187 -5.91 -18.08 -6.70
CA TRP A 187 -4.96 -17.57 -7.67
C TRP A 187 -4.78 -18.61 -8.76
N ASN A 188 -4.51 -18.13 -9.97
CA ASN A 188 -4.11 -18.98 -11.07
C ASN A 188 -2.91 -19.83 -10.63
N LYS A 189 -2.94 -21.14 -10.88
CA LYS A 189 -1.87 -22.04 -10.45
C LYS A 189 -0.58 -21.85 -11.25
N THR A 190 -0.67 -21.28 -12.46
CA THR A 190 0.47 -20.93 -13.30
C THR A 190 0.79 -19.44 -13.15
N GLY A 191 2.03 -19.15 -12.75
CA GLY A 191 2.57 -17.81 -12.71
C GLY A 191 3.13 -17.36 -14.06
N ILE A 192 3.20 -16.05 -14.23
CA ILE A 192 3.85 -15.37 -15.35
C ILE A 192 5.17 -14.81 -14.84
N THR A 193 6.27 -15.09 -15.54
CA THR A 193 7.55 -14.45 -15.20
C THR A 193 7.50 -12.97 -15.58
N VAL A 194 7.64 -12.09 -14.59
CA VAL A 194 7.57 -10.62 -14.77
C VAL A 194 8.91 -9.92 -14.61
N ALA A 195 9.92 -10.63 -14.10
CA ALA A 195 11.31 -10.19 -14.06
C ALA A 195 12.25 -11.40 -14.00
N GLY A 196 13.48 -11.25 -14.52
CA GLY A 196 14.40 -12.35 -14.75
C GLY A 196 14.18 -13.03 -16.10
N ASN A 197 15.14 -13.88 -16.50
CA ASN A 197 15.10 -14.53 -17.81
C ASN A 197 14.17 -15.77 -17.81
N ALA A 198 13.64 -16.08 -19.00
CA ALA A 198 12.67 -17.17 -19.17
C ALA A 198 13.27 -18.57 -18.92
N ASN A 199 14.58 -18.72 -19.09
CA ASN A 199 15.30 -19.98 -18.87
C ASN A 199 15.72 -20.19 -17.40
N THR A 200 15.37 -19.28 -16.48
CA THR A 200 15.61 -19.39 -15.03
C THR A 200 17.08 -19.46 -14.60
N THR A 201 17.99 -19.05 -15.50
CA THR A 201 19.44 -19.06 -15.24
C THR A 201 19.88 -17.76 -14.59
N ALA A 202 20.87 -17.82 -13.70
CA ALA A 202 21.47 -16.61 -13.15
C ALA A 202 22.19 -15.81 -14.24
N GLY A 203 22.11 -14.48 -14.18
CA GLY A 203 22.84 -13.58 -15.06
C GLY A 203 22.84 -12.14 -14.55
N SER A 204 23.63 -11.28 -15.18
CA SER A 204 23.83 -9.87 -14.78
C SER A 204 23.43 -8.85 -15.86
N ASP A 205 23.00 -9.31 -17.04
CA ASP A 205 22.44 -8.44 -18.08
C ASP A 205 21.12 -7.79 -17.64
N ALA A 206 20.53 -6.96 -18.50
CA ALA A 206 19.31 -6.22 -18.18
C ALA A 206 18.05 -7.12 -18.13
N ALA A 207 18.07 -8.32 -18.71
CA ALA A 207 16.95 -9.26 -18.67
C ALA A 207 17.06 -10.26 -17.51
N SER A 208 18.27 -10.46 -16.98
CA SER A 208 18.60 -11.51 -16.02
C SER A 208 18.73 -10.98 -14.58
N LEU A 209 18.44 -11.88 -13.63
CA LEU A 209 18.66 -11.67 -12.19
C LEU A 209 19.58 -12.76 -11.66
N ASN A 210 20.11 -12.58 -10.45
CA ASN A 210 20.93 -13.55 -9.75
C ASN A 210 20.55 -13.60 -8.26
N ALA A 211 19.82 -14.66 -7.89
CA ALA A 211 19.25 -14.86 -6.57
C ALA A 211 18.45 -13.65 -6.03
N PRO A 212 17.37 -13.22 -6.71
CA PRO A 212 16.53 -12.13 -6.23
C PRO A 212 15.87 -12.49 -4.88
N VAL A 213 15.81 -11.52 -3.97
CA VAL A 213 15.33 -11.74 -2.59
C VAL A 213 14.15 -10.83 -2.24
N GLY A 214 14.37 -9.65 -1.66
CA GLY A 214 13.31 -8.69 -1.37
C GLY A 214 12.76 -8.05 -2.64
N ILE A 215 11.45 -7.87 -2.66
CA ILE A 215 10.73 -7.16 -3.72
C ILE A 215 9.84 -6.07 -3.11
N PHE A 216 9.75 -4.95 -3.83
CA PHE A 216 8.80 -3.89 -3.54
C PHE A 216 8.00 -3.59 -4.80
N LEU A 217 6.69 -3.45 -4.65
CA LEU A 217 5.79 -3.08 -5.74
C LEU A 217 5.19 -1.72 -5.40
N ASP A 218 5.39 -0.75 -6.28
CA ASP A 218 4.74 0.54 -6.13
C ASP A 218 3.30 0.52 -6.68
N ASN A 219 2.57 1.59 -6.39
CA ASN A 219 1.20 1.81 -6.84
C ASN A 219 1.03 1.85 -8.36
N ASN A 220 2.14 2.03 -9.08
CA ASN A 220 2.19 2.08 -10.53
C ASN A 220 2.53 0.71 -11.15
N TYR A 221 2.51 -0.35 -10.34
CA TYR A 221 2.91 -1.71 -10.72
C TYR A 221 4.39 -1.81 -11.14
N THR A 222 5.23 -0.86 -10.75
CA THR A 222 6.68 -0.92 -10.93
C THR A 222 7.26 -1.80 -9.85
N LEU A 223 8.01 -2.81 -10.28
CA LEU A 223 8.63 -3.80 -9.40
C LEU A 223 10.09 -3.41 -9.16
N TYR A 224 10.48 -3.27 -7.90
CA TYR A 224 11.85 -3.06 -7.45
C TYR A 224 12.35 -4.35 -6.81
N ILE A 225 13.54 -4.79 -7.19
CA ILE A 225 14.06 -6.12 -6.83
C ILE A 225 15.45 -5.96 -6.27
N ALA A 226 15.68 -6.52 -5.08
CA ALA A 226 17.02 -6.74 -4.55
C ALA A 226 17.66 -7.93 -5.29
N ASP A 227 18.47 -7.61 -6.31
CA ASP A 227 19.22 -8.55 -7.12
C ASP A 227 20.54 -8.90 -6.40
N ARG A 228 20.40 -9.73 -5.35
CA ARG A 228 21.36 -9.87 -4.25
C ARG A 228 22.77 -10.17 -4.73
N ASP A 229 22.93 -11.18 -5.57
CA ASP A 229 24.24 -11.69 -5.96
C ASP A 229 24.84 -10.90 -7.13
N ASN A 230 24.05 -9.99 -7.73
CA ASN A 230 24.54 -8.92 -8.59
C ASN A 230 24.74 -7.59 -7.85
N HIS A 231 24.53 -7.53 -6.53
CA HIS A 231 24.81 -6.37 -5.68
C HIS A 231 24.16 -5.06 -6.14
N ARG A 232 22.91 -5.14 -6.59
CA ARG A 232 22.15 -4.02 -7.14
C ARG A 232 20.66 -4.11 -6.81
N ILE A 233 19.97 -2.99 -6.93
CA ILE A 233 18.51 -2.92 -7.01
C ILE A 233 18.13 -2.62 -8.45
N VAL A 234 17.24 -3.45 -9.00
CA VAL A 234 16.75 -3.32 -10.36
C VAL A 234 15.27 -2.98 -10.33
N LYS A 235 14.83 -1.98 -11.12
CA LYS A 235 13.41 -1.69 -11.34
C LYS A 235 12.94 -2.26 -12.68
N TYR A 236 11.75 -2.84 -12.69
CA TYR A 236 11.02 -3.27 -13.87
C TYR A 236 9.71 -2.49 -13.94
N ALA A 237 9.52 -1.71 -15.00
CA ALA A 237 8.22 -1.11 -15.27
C ALA A 237 7.20 -2.21 -15.63
N VAL A 238 5.91 -1.87 -15.55
CA VAL A 238 4.84 -2.79 -15.95
C VAL A 238 5.10 -3.33 -17.37
N ASN A 239 5.03 -4.65 -17.54
CA ASN A 239 5.28 -5.38 -18.79
C ASN A 239 6.69 -5.20 -19.39
N ALA A 240 7.65 -4.64 -18.66
CA ALA A 240 9.03 -4.55 -19.13
C ALA A 240 9.69 -5.93 -19.15
N THR A 241 10.43 -6.23 -20.22
CA THR A 241 11.23 -7.45 -20.34
C THR A 241 12.67 -7.26 -19.85
N THR A 242 13.07 -6.01 -19.61
CA THR A 242 14.39 -5.64 -19.10
C THR A 242 14.26 -4.67 -17.94
N GLY A 243 15.17 -4.78 -16.99
CA GLY A 243 15.24 -3.97 -15.80
C GLY A 243 16.27 -2.85 -15.92
N VAL A 244 16.06 -1.80 -15.13
CA VAL A 244 16.96 -0.65 -15.01
C VAL A 244 17.58 -0.67 -13.62
N VAL A 245 18.91 -0.61 -13.54
CA VAL A 245 19.62 -0.50 -12.27
C VAL A 245 19.36 0.89 -11.67
N VAL A 246 18.88 0.92 -10.43
CA VAL A 246 18.48 2.16 -9.75
C VAL A 246 19.21 2.41 -8.43
N ALA A 247 19.81 1.39 -7.84
CA ALA A 247 20.71 1.54 -6.69
C ALA A 247 21.75 0.41 -6.70
N GLY A 248 22.98 0.69 -6.25
CA GLY A 248 24.11 -0.23 -6.39
C GLY A 248 24.57 -0.37 -7.85
N ASN A 249 25.85 -0.17 -8.09
CA ASN A 249 26.42 -0.17 -9.45
C ASN A 249 26.78 -1.57 -10.00
N GLY A 250 26.29 -2.64 -9.37
CA GLY A 250 26.60 -4.01 -9.77
C GLY A 250 27.94 -4.56 -9.25
N THR A 251 28.75 -3.73 -8.58
CA THR A 251 30.04 -4.13 -8.02
C THR A 251 29.95 -4.15 -6.49
N PRO A 252 30.34 -5.27 -5.83
CA PRO A 252 30.28 -5.34 -4.37
C PRO A 252 31.25 -4.36 -3.73
N GLY A 253 30.76 -3.50 -2.85
CA GLY A 253 31.58 -2.53 -2.13
C GLY A 253 30.78 -1.72 -1.12
N ASN A 254 31.42 -0.76 -0.46
CA ASN A 254 30.82 0.06 0.60
C ASN A 254 30.78 1.56 0.26
N SER A 255 31.18 1.95 -0.96
CA SER A 255 31.02 3.32 -1.44
C SER A 255 29.53 3.74 -1.46
N PRO A 256 29.21 5.04 -1.47
CA PRO A 256 27.82 5.52 -1.54
C PRO A 256 27.01 5.02 -2.75
N SER A 257 27.66 4.62 -3.84
CA SER A 257 27.02 4.04 -5.04
C SER A 257 27.12 2.52 -5.13
N GLN A 258 27.74 1.87 -4.14
CA GLN A 258 27.93 0.42 -4.08
C GLN A 258 27.05 -0.20 -3.00
N LEU A 259 26.64 -1.44 -3.25
CA LEU A 259 25.97 -2.29 -2.28
C LEU A 259 26.76 -3.61 -2.17
N ARG A 260 26.51 -4.38 -1.13
CA ARG A 260 27.02 -5.74 -0.97
C ARG A 260 25.88 -6.63 -0.48
N SER A 261 25.44 -7.50 -1.37
CA SER A 261 24.34 -8.45 -1.13
C SER A 261 23.11 -7.80 -0.52
N PRO A 262 22.47 -6.83 -1.21
CA PRO A 262 21.26 -6.20 -0.70
C PRO A 262 20.13 -7.23 -0.54
N LYS A 263 19.36 -7.12 0.54
CA LYS A 263 18.36 -8.14 0.91
C LYS A 263 16.92 -7.64 0.97
N GLY A 264 16.73 -6.42 1.44
CA GLY A 264 15.42 -5.74 1.49
C GLY A 264 15.47 -4.45 0.67
N VAL A 265 14.33 -4.12 0.07
CA VAL A 265 14.13 -2.89 -0.71
C VAL A 265 12.74 -2.33 -0.44
N ALA A 266 12.64 -1.02 -0.29
CA ALA A 266 11.39 -0.29 -0.25
C ALA A 266 11.55 1.05 -0.97
N VAL A 267 10.44 1.67 -1.38
CA VAL A 267 10.44 3.00 -1.98
C VAL A 267 9.53 3.90 -1.17
N ASP A 268 10.07 5.02 -0.69
CA ASP A 268 9.30 5.99 0.09
C ASP A 268 8.31 6.78 -0.79
N GLN A 269 7.39 7.51 -0.16
CA GLN A 269 6.38 8.32 -0.87
C GLN A 269 6.99 9.42 -1.75
N MET A 270 8.27 9.77 -1.58
CA MET A 270 9.01 10.73 -2.41
C MET A 270 9.78 10.04 -3.55
N GLY A 271 9.69 8.72 -3.68
CA GLY A 271 10.39 7.93 -4.69
C GLY A 271 11.85 7.61 -4.34
N ALA A 272 12.29 7.86 -3.11
CA ALA A 272 13.63 7.45 -2.69
C ALA A 272 13.66 5.95 -2.37
N ILE A 273 14.75 5.29 -2.76
CA ILE A 273 14.91 3.85 -2.61
C ILE A 273 15.66 3.58 -1.31
N ILE A 274 15.03 2.82 -0.42
CA ILE A 274 15.58 2.41 0.87
C ILE A 274 16.04 0.95 0.74
N VAL A 275 17.28 0.68 1.12
CA VAL A 275 17.90 -0.62 0.89
C VAL A 275 18.53 -1.12 2.18
N ALA A 276 18.22 -2.37 2.55
CA ALA A 276 19.00 -3.12 3.51
C ALA A 276 20.24 -3.67 2.80
N ASP A 277 21.35 -2.95 2.94
CA ASP A 277 22.66 -3.31 2.40
C ASP A 277 23.32 -4.36 3.32
N GLY A 278 22.71 -5.56 3.36
CA GLY A 278 22.92 -6.56 4.40
C GLY A 278 24.38 -7.01 4.55
N GLY A 279 25.13 -7.12 3.45
CA GLY A 279 26.56 -7.48 3.50
C GLY A 279 27.49 -6.37 3.97
N ASN A 280 26.98 -5.14 4.14
CA ASN A 280 27.69 -4.01 4.74
C ASN A 280 27.08 -3.59 6.09
N PHE A 281 26.06 -4.31 6.60
CA PHE A 281 25.41 -4.04 7.88
C PHE A 281 24.94 -2.58 8.05
N ARG A 282 24.35 -2.02 6.98
CA ARG A 282 23.82 -0.65 6.95
C ARG A 282 22.50 -0.52 6.17
N ILE A 283 21.74 0.51 6.48
CA ILE A 283 20.54 0.92 5.74
C ILE A 283 20.92 2.14 4.89
N GLN A 284 20.71 2.05 3.58
CA GLN A 284 21.03 3.10 2.62
C GLN A 284 19.74 3.71 2.07
N ARG A 285 19.74 5.04 1.89
CA ARG A 285 18.69 5.79 1.20
C ARG A 285 19.27 6.46 -0.04
N PHE A 286 18.76 6.06 -1.21
CA PHE A 286 19.05 6.68 -2.50
C PHE A 286 17.93 7.68 -2.82
N PRO A 287 18.18 9.00 -2.81
CA PRO A 287 17.18 9.99 -3.21
C PRO A 287 16.63 9.70 -4.61
N PHE A 288 15.40 10.15 -4.89
CA PHE A 288 14.77 9.95 -6.19
C PHE A 288 15.69 10.38 -7.35
N GLY A 289 15.97 9.46 -8.27
CA GLY A 289 16.84 9.67 -9.42
C GLY A 289 18.35 9.64 -9.14
N SER A 290 18.78 9.52 -7.87
CA SER A 290 20.19 9.46 -7.49
C SER A 290 20.70 8.01 -7.46
N THR A 291 21.92 7.79 -7.97
CA THR A 291 22.67 6.54 -7.81
C THR A 291 23.65 6.58 -6.62
N VAL A 292 23.64 7.68 -5.87
CA VAL A 292 24.46 7.92 -4.68
C VAL A 292 23.54 7.94 -3.46
N ALA A 293 23.84 7.09 -2.48
CA ALA A 293 23.07 7.00 -1.25
C ALA A 293 23.64 7.85 -0.11
N THR A 294 22.73 8.14 0.82
CA THR A 294 23.02 8.58 2.18
C THR A 294 22.78 7.39 3.13
N THR A 295 23.61 7.28 4.17
CA THR A 295 23.43 6.23 5.18
C THR A 295 22.40 6.65 6.21
N VAL A 296 21.36 5.84 6.38
CA VAL A 296 20.29 6.07 7.37
C VAL A 296 20.70 5.49 8.73
N ALA A 297 21.24 4.28 8.71
CA ALA A 297 21.71 3.58 9.89
C ALA A 297 22.90 2.68 9.52
N LEU A 298 23.86 2.51 10.42
CA LEU A 298 25.02 1.65 10.21
C LEU A 298 25.42 0.95 11.51
N ASN A 299 26.02 -0.23 11.38
CA ASN A 299 26.56 -0.95 12.52
C ASN A 299 27.64 -0.14 13.24
N SER A 300 27.35 0.23 14.48
CA SER A 300 28.22 1.04 15.34
C SER A 300 28.01 0.67 16.81
N SER A 301 28.85 1.19 17.70
CA SER A 301 28.65 1.02 19.14
C SER A 301 27.33 1.61 19.65
N ALA A 302 26.81 2.64 18.98
CA ALA A 302 25.52 3.27 19.29
C ALA A 302 24.32 2.55 18.66
N ASN A 303 24.55 1.76 17.61
CA ASN A 303 23.51 1.06 16.87
C ASN A 303 24.08 -0.26 16.35
N LEU A 304 24.00 -1.32 17.16
CA LEU A 304 24.35 -2.65 16.71
C LEU A 304 23.44 -3.01 15.54
N LEU A 305 24.00 -3.36 14.39
CA LEU A 305 23.26 -3.84 13.23
C LEU A 305 24.04 -5.02 12.65
N GLY A 306 23.37 -6.16 12.49
CA GLY A 306 23.94 -7.34 11.87
C GLY A 306 23.39 -7.56 10.47
N ASP A 307 23.34 -8.83 10.07
CA ASP A 307 22.81 -9.28 8.80
C ASP A 307 21.28 -9.08 8.70
N MET A 308 20.90 -7.97 8.09
CA MET A 308 19.51 -7.59 7.84
C MET A 308 18.91 -8.43 6.71
N ARG A 309 17.91 -9.26 7.01
CA ARG A 309 17.31 -10.20 6.04
C ARG A 309 16.11 -9.67 5.28
N ASP A 310 15.41 -8.70 5.85
CA ASP A 310 14.26 -8.05 5.23
C ASP A 310 14.16 -6.58 5.66
N LEU A 311 13.50 -5.77 4.84
CA LEU A 311 13.21 -4.36 5.09
C LEU A 311 11.87 -3.99 4.46
N HIS A 312 11.00 -3.37 5.26
CA HIS A 312 9.82 -2.65 4.75
C HIS A 312 9.70 -1.28 5.43
N ILE A 313 8.84 -0.43 4.88
CA ILE A 313 8.55 0.88 5.46
C ILE A 313 7.03 1.06 5.63
N ASP A 314 6.63 1.86 6.62
CA ASP A 314 5.25 2.28 6.78
C ASP A 314 4.95 3.61 6.05
N VAL A 315 3.70 4.06 6.12
CA VAL A 315 3.22 5.32 5.52
C VAL A 315 3.90 6.58 6.09
N ASN A 316 4.58 6.47 7.23
CA ASN A 316 5.34 7.55 7.87
C ASN A 316 6.85 7.43 7.59
N ASN A 317 7.25 6.52 6.69
CA ASN A 317 8.63 6.18 6.36
C ASN A 317 9.45 5.66 7.55
N ASN A 318 8.81 5.11 8.59
CA ASN A 318 9.56 4.32 9.56
C ASN A 318 10.02 3.03 8.88
N ILE A 319 11.24 2.61 9.20
CA ILE A 319 11.90 1.49 8.52
C ILE A 319 11.96 0.31 9.48
N TYR A 320 11.41 -0.82 9.06
CA TYR A 320 11.33 -2.03 9.88
C TYR A 320 12.27 -3.08 9.29
N VAL A 321 13.17 -3.59 10.12
CA VAL A 321 14.25 -4.46 9.68
C VAL A 321 14.33 -5.68 10.57
N THR A 322 14.41 -6.85 9.95
CA THR A 322 14.76 -8.08 10.67
C THR A 322 16.27 -8.23 10.70
N ASP A 323 16.84 -8.10 11.90
CA ASP A 323 18.26 -8.26 12.18
C ASP A 323 18.51 -9.67 12.71
N SER A 324 18.92 -10.58 11.82
CA SER A 324 18.96 -12.01 12.12
C SER A 324 20.14 -12.42 12.98
N ASP A 325 21.27 -11.71 12.92
CA ASP A 325 22.44 -11.99 13.77
C ASP A 325 22.10 -11.76 15.25
N TYR A 326 21.26 -10.76 15.52
CA TYR A 326 20.77 -10.45 16.86
C TYR A 326 19.37 -11.01 17.15
N SER A 327 18.80 -11.80 16.22
CA SER A 327 17.48 -12.45 16.35
C SER A 327 16.39 -11.50 16.85
N ARG A 328 16.22 -10.38 16.14
CA ARG A 328 15.29 -9.31 16.52
C ARG A 328 14.72 -8.56 15.33
N VAL A 329 13.65 -7.80 15.57
CA VAL A 329 13.12 -6.81 14.63
C VAL A 329 13.30 -5.41 15.21
N VAL A 330 13.81 -4.49 14.40
CA VAL A 330 14.14 -3.12 14.78
C VAL A 330 13.39 -2.12 13.89
N LYS A 331 12.75 -1.13 14.51
CA LYS A 331 12.13 0.04 13.87
C LYS A 331 13.10 1.22 13.91
N PHE A 332 13.43 1.79 12.78
CA PHE A 332 14.22 3.01 12.65
C PHE A 332 13.35 4.18 12.24
N TYR A 333 13.57 5.34 12.86
CA TYR A 333 12.99 6.58 12.39
C TYR A 333 13.85 7.17 11.27
N PRO A 334 13.25 7.68 10.18
CA PRO A 334 13.97 8.07 8.97
C PRO A 334 14.99 9.20 9.19
N ASN A 335 14.82 10.01 10.23
CA ASN A 335 15.54 11.27 10.41
C ASN A 335 16.64 11.26 11.48
N ASN A 336 16.75 10.21 12.29
CA ASN A 336 17.74 10.17 13.38
C ASN A 336 18.54 8.85 13.45
N GLY A 337 18.19 7.84 12.66
CA GLY A 337 18.91 6.56 12.62
C GLY A 337 18.87 5.78 13.94
N ILE A 338 17.99 6.15 14.88
CA ILE A 338 17.81 5.48 16.17
C ILE A 338 16.85 4.30 15.98
N GLY A 339 17.32 3.12 16.37
CA GLY A 339 16.55 1.87 16.33
C GLY A 339 15.81 1.60 17.63
N VAL A 340 14.54 1.25 17.55
CA VAL A 340 13.71 0.73 18.65
C VAL A 340 13.45 -0.74 18.38
N ILE A 341 13.71 -1.60 19.36
CA ILE A 341 13.49 -3.04 19.23
C ILE A 341 11.99 -3.31 19.43
N LEU A 342 11.39 -4.01 18.47
CA LEU A 342 9.97 -4.37 18.50
C LEU A 342 9.75 -5.80 19.00
N ALA A 343 10.63 -6.73 18.64
CA ALA A 343 10.52 -8.13 19.02
C ALA A 343 11.90 -8.81 19.08
N GLY A 344 12.01 -9.87 19.88
CA GLY A 344 13.25 -10.61 20.09
C GLY A 344 14.19 -9.93 21.08
N ASN A 345 15.50 -10.01 20.83
CA ASN A 345 16.57 -9.42 21.66
C ASN A 345 16.78 -10.07 23.05
N SER A 346 16.45 -11.35 23.16
CA SER A 346 16.61 -12.17 24.37
C SER A 346 17.46 -13.43 24.10
N GLY A 347 18.34 -13.33 23.09
CA GLY A 347 19.07 -14.45 22.52
C GLY A 347 18.24 -15.26 21.52
N ALA A 348 18.93 -16.02 20.67
CA ALA A 348 18.27 -16.94 19.74
C ALA A 348 17.60 -18.08 20.50
N GLY A 349 16.35 -18.40 20.15
CA GLY A 349 15.61 -19.50 20.77
C GLY A 349 14.16 -19.56 20.32
N SER A 350 13.37 -20.42 20.96
CA SER A 350 11.99 -20.74 20.56
C SER A 350 10.92 -20.30 21.56
N ALA A 351 11.30 -19.65 22.67
CA ALA A 351 10.36 -19.08 23.62
C ALA A 351 9.48 -18.00 22.96
N ALA A 352 8.39 -17.61 23.61
CA ALA A 352 7.45 -16.63 23.06
C ALA A 352 8.09 -15.26 22.79
N HIS A 353 9.09 -14.86 23.59
CA HIS A 353 9.84 -13.61 23.45
C HIS A 353 11.15 -13.76 22.65
N GLN A 354 11.41 -14.95 22.09
CA GLN A 354 12.61 -15.26 21.32
C GLN A 354 12.27 -15.51 19.84
N LEU A 355 13.26 -15.24 19.01
CA LEU A 355 13.27 -15.55 17.58
C LEU A 355 14.53 -16.37 17.29
N GLN A 356 14.53 -17.14 16.21
CA GLN A 356 15.72 -17.86 15.75
C GLN A 356 15.80 -17.87 14.23
N GLY A 357 16.84 -17.24 13.70
CA GLY A 357 17.04 -17.14 12.25
C GLY A 357 15.84 -16.50 11.53
N SER A 358 15.18 -15.53 12.18
CA SER A 358 14.03 -14.81 11.64
C SER A 358 14.37 -14.12 10.32
N TYR A 359 13.40 -13.99 9.42
CA TYR A 359 13.62 -13.48 8.07
C TYR A 359 12.67 -12.33 7.74
N GLY A 360 11.55 -12.57 7.07
CA GLY A 360 10.62 -11.53 6.67
C GLY A 360 9.80 -10.97 7.85
N ASN A 361 9.48 -9.68 7.78
CA ASN A 361 8.63 -9.01 8.75
C ASN A 361 7.60 -8.09 8.08
N PHE A 362 6.46 -7.92 8.75
CA PHE A 362 5.36 -7.06 8.29
C PHE A 362 4.73 -6.35 9.49
N ILE A 363 4.47 -5.05 9.36
CA ILE A 363 3.68 -4.27 10.31
C ILE A 363 2.32 -3.95 9.68
N ASP A 364 1.24 -4.17 10.41
CA ASP A 364 -0.08 -3.74 9.96
C ASP A 364 -0.40 -2.29 10.39
N GLY A 365 -1.58 -1.79 9.99
CA GLY A 365 -2.04 -0.44 10.34
C GLY A 365 -2.33 -0.22 11.83
N ASN A 366 -2.31 -1.28 12.65
CA ASN A 366 -2.51 -1.22 14.10
C ASN A 366 -1.18 -1.35 14.88
N ASP A 367 -0.03 -1.17 14.22
CA ASP A 367 1.30 -1.40 14.77
C ASP A 367 1.51 -2.85 15.31
N THR A 368 0.79 -3.83 14.75
CA THR A 368 1.00 -5.25 15.06
C THR A 368 2.08 -5.81 14.14
N LEU A 369 3.13 -6.35 14.75
CA LEU A 369 4.27 -6.92 14.06
C LEU A 369 4.09 -8.42 13.82
N TYR A 370 4.34 -8.86 12.59
CA TYR A 370 4.38 -10.25 12.19
C TYR A 370 5.78 -10.61 11.71
N VAL A 371 6.30 -11.74 12.17
CA VAL A 371 7.68 -12.16 11.89
C VAL A 371 7.70 -13.62 11.44
N ALA A 372 8.31 -13.87 10.30
CA ALA A 372 8.67 -15.21 9.88
C ALA A 372 9.88 -15.69 10.71
N ASP A 373 9.61 -16.50 11.72
CA ASP A 373 10.60 -17.06 12.65
C ASP A 373 11.15 -18.36 12.05
N SER A 374 11.96 -18.21 11.00
CA SER A 374 12.27 -19.27 10.04
C SER A 374 12.94 -20.48 10.68
N GLY A 375 13.88 -20.27 11.61
CA GLY A 375 14.60 -21.34 12.29
C GLY A 375 13.70 -22.15 13.23
N ASN A 376 12.64 -21.54 13.75
CA ASN A 376 11.63 -22.23 14.57
C ASN A 376 10.45 -22.77 13.75
N HIS A 377 10.43 -22.55 12.43
CA HIS A 377 9.40 -23.02 11.50
C HIS A 377 7.98 -22.54 11.84
N ARG A 378 7.87 -21.29 12.29
CA ARG A 378 6.62 -20.66 12.67
C ARG A 378 6.55 -19.21 12.19
N VAL A 379 5.36 -18.62 12.29
CA VAL A 379 5.14 -17.18 12.20
C VAL A 379 4.62 -16.71 13.55
N GLN A 380 5.24 -15.65 14.06
CA GLN A 380 4.92 -15.05 15.34
C GLN A 380 4.34 -13.65 15.14
N MET A 381 3.37 -13.29 15.98
CA MET A 381 2.69 -11.99 15.99
C MET A 381 2.92 -11.30 17.35
N TRP A 382 3.25 -10.01 17.32
CA TRP A 382 3.37 -9.13 18.48
C TRP A 382 2.44 -7.92 18.29
N PRO A 383 1.37 -7.81 19.07
CA PRO A 383 0.64 -6.55 19.19
C PRO A 383 1.55 -5.40 19.65
N ALA A 384 1.17 -4.16 19.36
CA ALA A 384 1.92 -2.99 19.76
C ALA A 384 2.24 -3.00 21.28
N GLY A 385 3.53 -2.90 21.61
CA GLY A 385 4.02 -2.91 23.00
C GLY A 385 4.07 -4.28 23.68
N ALA A 386 3.71 -5.37 23.00
CA ALA A 386 3.78 -6.72 23.57
C ALA A 386 5.23 -7.16 23.80
N THR A 387 5.48 -7.86 24.91
CA THR A 387 6.81 -8.44 25.21
C THR A 387 6.97 -9.88 24.74
N ASN A 388 5.85 -10.58 24.48
CA ASN A 388 5.81 -11.96 24.04
C ASN A 388 5.01 -12.07 22.74
N GLY A 389 5.48 -12.93 21.84
CA GLY A 389 4.83 -13.23 20.57
C GLY A 389 3.85 -14.39 20.70
N THR A 390 2.82 -14.35 19.88
CA THR A 390 1.83 -15.41 19.74
C THR A 390 2.05 -16.12 18.42
N THR A 391 2.09 -17.45 18.43
CA THR A 391 2.27 -18.24 17.21
C THR A 391 0.96 -18.27 16.45
N ILE A 392 0.96 -17.71 15.23
CA ILE A 392 -0.23 -17.61 14.38
C ILE A 392 -0.20 -18.60 13.20
N ALA A 393 0.96 -19.14 12.86
CA ALA A 393 1.11 -20.18 11.84
C ALA A 393 2.33 -21.06 12.09
N GLY A 394 2.23 -22.33 11.73
CA GLY A 394 3.29 -23.33 11.93
C GLY A 394 3.40 -23.83 13.37
N ILE A 395 3.93 -25.05 13.54
CA ILE A 395 4.21 -25.63 14.85
C ILE A 395 5.69 -25.47 15.15
N THR A 396 6.00 -24.78 16.25
CA THR A 396 7.38 -24.53 16.73
C THR A 396 8.22 -25.80 16.68
N ASN A 397 9.40 -25.71 16.05
CA ASN A 397 10.39 -26.79 15.92
C ASN A 397 9.88 -28.08 15.26
N THR A 398 8.77 -28.02 14.53
CA THR A 398 8.18 -29.18 13.87
C THR A 398 8.03 -28.92 12.37
N PRO A 399 9.14 -28.96 11.59
CA PRO A 399 9.09 -28.68 10.17
C PRO A 399 8.25 -29.71 9.42
N GLY A 400 7.58 -29.29 8.36
CA GLY A 400 6.88 -30.21 7.46
C GLY A 400 5.93 -29.50 6.52
N SER A 401 5.28 -30.28 5.65
CA SER A 401 4.34 -29.80 4.63
C SER A 401 2.86 -30.00 4.99
N GLY A 402 2.58 -30.62 6.14
CA GLY A 402 1.22 -30.82 6.64
C GLY A 402 0.48 -29.50 6.88
N LEU A 403 -0.84 -29.57 7.03
CA LEU A 403 -1.74 -28.40 7.10
C LEU A 403 -1.31 -27.37 8.17
N LEU A 404 -0.87 -27.84 9.33
CA LEU A 404 -0.41 -26.98 10.44
C LEU A 404 1.10 -26.75 10.48
N ARG A 405 1.87 -27.29 9.52
CA ARG A 405 3.33 -27.23 9.54
C ARG A 405 3.85 -26.32 8.44
N LEU A 406 4.87 -25.55 8.79
CA LEU A 406 5.70 -24.79 7.88
C LEU A 406 7.10 -25.41 7.89
N LYS A 407 7.92 -25.07 6.90
CA LYS A 407 9.33 -25.43 6.84
C LYS A 407 10.12 -24.22 6.38
N SER A 408 10.83 -23.60 7.31
CA SER A 408 11.65 -22.41 7.06
C SER A 408 10.88 -21.29 6.34
N PRO A 409 9.77 -20.78 6.91
CA PRO A 409 9.03 -19.69 6.29
C PRO A 409 9.93 -18.44 6.17
N MET A 410 9.98 -17.79 5.01
CA MET A 410 10.90 -16.65 4.78
C MET A 410 10.19 -15.30 4.76
N GLN A 411 8.88 -15.25 4.56
CA GLN A 411 8.11 -14.01 4.57
C GLN A 411 6.69 -14.25 5.07
N VAL A 412 6.12 -13.23 5.72
CA VAL A 412 4.71 -13.11 6.04
C VAL A 412 4.23 -11.72 5.64
N ILE A 413 3.04 -11.63 5.01
CA ILE A 413 2.29 -10.38 4.87
C ILE A 413 0.85 -10.63 5.30
N VAL A 414 0.19 -9.58 5.80
CA VAL A 414 -1.18 -9.66 6.32
C VAL A 414 -2.06 -8.68 5.57
N ASP A 415 -3.26 -9.10 5.19
CA ASP A 415 -4.24 -8.23 4.56
C ASP A 415 -5.21 -7.62 5.59
N ASN A 416 -6.08 -6.71 5.14
CA ASN A 416 -7.03 -6.04 6.04
C ASN A 416 -8.16 -6.95 6.53
N ASN A 417 -8.28 -8.18 6.02
CA ASN A 417 -9.21 -9.19 6.52
C ASN A 417 -8.56 -10.11 7.57
N GLY A 418 -7.28 -9.88 7.91
CA GLY A 418 -6.53 -10.70 8.85
C GLY A 418 -6.08 -12.05 8.27
N TYR A 419 -6.01 -12.18 6.94
CA TYR A 419 -5.39 -13.33 6.29
C TYR A 419 -3.88 -13.19 6.25
N TYR A 420 -3.18 -14.27 6.64
CA TYR A 420 -1.73 -14.32 6.67
C TYR A 420 -1.23 -15.05 5.43
N PHE A 421 -0.41 -14.40 4.61
CA PHE A 421 0.19 -14.98 3.41
C PHE A 421 1.67 -15.21 3.64
N ILE A 422 2.09 -16.46 3.53
CA ILE A 422 3.40 -16.90 4.02
C ILE A 422 4.16 -17.57 2.88
N ALA A 423 5.39 -17.14 2.66
CA ALA A 423 6.35 -17.86 1.83
C ALA A 423 6.91 -19.04 2.66
N ASP A 424 6.33 -20.22 2.49
CA ASP A 424 6.75 -21.47 3.14
C ASP A 424 7.90 -22.11 2.34
N SER A 425 9.05 -21.44 2.38
CA SER A 425 10.12 -21.60 1.39
C SER A 425 10.78 -22.96 1.38
N GLY A 426 10.92 -23.60 2.54
CA GLY A 426 11.45 -24.96 2.63
C GLY A 426 10.51 -26.03 2.07
N ASN A 427 9.25 -25.67 1.84
CA ASN A 427 8.26 -26.47 1.11
C ASN A 427 7.97 -25.92 -0.30
N ASN A 428 8.68 -24.88 -0.76
CA ASN A 428 8.57 -24.30 -2.09
C ASN A 428 7.15 -23.85 -2.48
N ARG A 429 6.42 -23.27 -1.53
CA ARG A 429 5.02 -22.85 -1.74
C ARG A 429 4.69 -21.54 -1.04
N ILE A 430 3.63 -20.89 -1.48
CA ILE A 430 2.96 -19.80 -0.75
C ILE A 430 1.67 -20.35 -0.15
N VAL A 431 1.44 -20.08 1.13
CA VAL A 431 0.24 -20.53 1.86
C VAL A 431 -0.53 -19.34 2.45
N LYS A 432 -1.86 -19.43 2.41
CA LYS A 432 -2.80 -18.53 3.08
C LYS A 432 -3.28 -19.19 4.38
N TRP A 433 -3.16 -18.49 5.49
CA TRP A 433 -3.70 -18.85 6.79
C TRP A 433 -4.78 -17.85 7.22
N THR A 434 -5.57 -18.23 8.21
CA THR A 434 -6.62 -17.41 8.81
C THR A 434 -6.43 -17.31 10.32
N SER A 435 -7.21 -16.49 11.00
CA SER A 435 -7.27 -16.46 12.47
C SER A 435 -7.71 -17.79 13.09
N ASN A 436 -8.41 -18.65 12.34
CA ASN A 436 -8.66 -20.03 12.75
C ASN A 436 -7.40 -20.88 12.54
N TYR A 437 -6.51 -20.88 13.53
CA TYR A 437 -5.27 -21.64 13.52
C TYR A 437 -5.48 -23.14 13.19
N ALA A 438 -6.56 -23.75 13.67
CA ALA A 438 -6.84 -25.18 13.47
C ALA A 438 -7.16 -25.54 12.01
N ALA A 439 -7.61 -24.58 11.20
CA ALA A 439 -7.80 -24.77 9.77
C ALA A 439 -6.46 -24.87 9.01
N GLY A 440 -5.37 -24.37 9.58
CA GLY A 440 -4.03 -24.35 9.00
C GLY A 440 -3.91 -23.65 7.66
N GLY A 441 -2.84 -23.97 6.93
CA GLY A 441 -2.46 -23.30 5.71
C GLY A 441 -3.06 -23.92 4.45
N THR A 442 -3.79 -23.10 3.69
CA THR A 442 -4.22 -23.43 2.33
C THR A 442 -3.15 -22.99 1.34
N CYS A 443 -2.67 -23.90 0.50
CA CYS A 443 -1.68 -23.58 -0.51
C CYS A 443 -2.28 -22.76 -1.66
N ILE A 444 -1.65 -21.64 -2.03
CA ILE A 444 -2.14 -20.72 -3.08
C ILE A 444 -1.21 -20.59 -4.29
N ALA A 445 0.09 -20.89 -4.15
CA ALA A 445 1.05 -20.93 -5.27
C ALA A 445 2.18 -21.93 -5.00
N GLY A 446 2.74 -22.56 -6.04
CA GLY A 446 3.81 -23.56 -5.90
C GLY A 446 3.35 -24.93 -5.36
N CYS A 447 2.05 -25.22 -5.42
CA CYS A 447 1.40 -26.36 -4.75
C CYS A 447 1.56 -27.71 -5.48
N THR A 448 2.69 -27.96 -6.13
CA THR A 448 2.94 -29.14 -6.96
C THR A 448 3.45 -30.35 -6.18
N GLY A 449 3.90 -30.15 -4.94
CA GLY A 449 4.55 -31.19 -4.13
C GLY A 449 6.00 -31.49 -4.56
N SER A 450 6.51 -30.77 -5.57
CA SER A 450 7.88 -30.93 -6.08
C SER A 450 8.48 -29.56 -6.42
N VAL A 451 9.75 -29.39 -6.07
CA VAL A 451 10.56 -28.24 -6.50
C VAL A 451 10.76 -28.27 -8.02
N GLY A 452 10.81 -27.10 -8.64
CA GLY A 452 11.14 -26.98 -10.06
C GLY A 452 10.99 -25.56 -10.57
N ASN A 453 11.04 -25.40 -11.89
CA ASN A 453 11.06 -24.12 -12.59
C ASN A 453 9.90 -23.92 -13.57
N ALA A 454 8.95 -24.86 -13.63
CA ALA A 454 7.71 -24.68 -14.38
C ALA A 454 6.93 -23.46 -13.85
N SER A 455 5.98 -22.93 -14.63
CA SER A 455 5.17 -21.76 -14.24
C SER A 455 4.32 -21.99 -12.99
N ASN A 456 4.00 -23.24 -12.65
CA ASN A 456 3.27 -23.61 -11.43
C ASN A 456 4.17 -24.06 -10.28
N GLN A 457 5.50 -24.02 -10.45
CA GLN A 457 6.49 -24.41 -9.45
C GLN A 457 7.24 -23.18 -8.95
N LEU A 458 7.69 -23.28 -7.69
CA LEU A 458 8.61 -22.33 -7.06
C LEU A 458 9.83 -23.10 -6.57
N ASN A 459 10.92 -22.38 -6.32
CA ASN A 459 12.16 -22.89 -5.76
C ASN A 459 12.75 -21.87 -4.78
N THR A 460 12.61 -22.17 -3.50
CA THR A 460 12.99 -21.30 -2.37
C THR A 460 12.41 -19.88 -2.51
N PRO A 461 11.06 -19.71 -2.58
CA PRO A 461 10.46 -18.38 -2.67
C PRO A 461 10.87 -17.53 -1.46
N ARG A 462 11.29 -16.27 -1.64
CA ARG A 462 11.87 -15.48 -0.54
C ARG A 462 10.95 -14.41 0.00
N ASP A 463 10.28 -13.70 -0.88
CA ASP A 463 9.42 -12.58 -0.56
C ASP A 463 8.15 -12.66 -1.41
N LEU A 464 7.08 -12.06 -0.91
CA LEU A 464 5.84 -11.89 -1.62
C LEU A 464 5.25 -10.50 -1.41
N LYS A 465 4.57 -9.99 -2.45
CA LYS A 465 3.81 -8.74 -2.43
C LYS A 465 2.53 -8.91 -3.24
N PHE A 466 1.52 -8.12 -2.91
CA PHE A 466 0.32 -8.02 -3.72
C PHE A 466 0.28 -6.69 -4.47
N ASP A 467 -0.31 -6.69 -5.66
CA ASP A 467 -0.73 -5.46 -6.30
C ASP A 467 -2.11 -5.01 -5.82
N ALA A 468 -2.53 -3.80 -6.18
CA ALA A 468 -3.83 -3.25 -5.79
C ALA A 468 -5.02 -4.06 -6.32
N SER A 469 -4.81 -4.93 -7.32
CA SER A 469 -5.81 -5.87 -7.84
C SER A 469 -5.78 -7.22 -7.13
N GLY A 470 -4.92 -7.40 -6.11
CA GLY A 470 -4.74 -8.63 -5.36
C GLY A 470 -3.93 -9.73 -6.09
N ASN A 471 -3.26 -9.41 -7.19
CA ASN A 471 -2.36 -10.37 -7.83
C ASN A 471 -1.10 -10.55 -6.98
N LEU A 472 -0.64 -11.79 -6.87
CA LEU A 472 0.50 -12.17 -6.04
C LEU A 472 1.80 -12.13 -6.84
N TYR A 473 2.80 -11.41 -6.35
CA TYR A 473 4.16 -11.38 -6.87
C TYR A 473 5.07 -12.15 -5.89
N VAL A 474 5.90 -13.06 -6.39
CA VAL A 474 6.77 -13.91 -5.58
C VAL A 474 8.20 -13.86 -6.14
N SER A 475 9.17 -13.55 -5.28
CA SER A 475 10.59 -13.71 -5.64
C SER A 475 10.97 -15.19 -5.56
N ASP A 476 11.16 -15.79 -6.73
CA ASP A 476 11.44 -17.21 -6.91
C ASP A 476 12.95 -17.39 -7.00
N ARG A 477 13.62 -17.21 -5.85
CA ARG A 477 15.06 -16.93 -5.75
C ARG A 477 15.93 -17.89 -6.54
N ASP A 478 15.74 -19.20 -6.34
CA ASP A 478 16.65 -20.20 -6.90
C ASP A 478 16.35 -20.48 -8.38
N ASN A 479 15.22 -19.97 -8.88
CA ASN A 479 14.89 -19.89 -10.31
C ASN A 479 15.25 -18.52 -10.92
N ASN A 480 15.92 -17.62 -10.18
CA ASN A 480 16.42 -16.33 -10.66
C ASN A 480 15.36 -15.44 -11.32
N ARG A 481 14.13 -15.45 -10.80
CA ARG A 481 13.00 -14.72 -11.38
C ARG A 481 12.05 -14.17 -10.33
N VAL A 482 11.14 -13.31 -10.78
CA VAL A 482 9.91 -12.96 -10.03
C VAL A 482 8.72 -13.46 -10.85
N GLN A 483 7.83 -14.19 -10.20
CA GLN A 483 6.59 -14.70 -10.80
C GLN A 483 5.37 -13.93 -10.29
N LYS A 484 4.43 -13.62 -11.19
CA LYS A 484 3.11 -13.05 -10.90
C LYS A 484 2.03 -14.12 -11.06
N PHE A 485 1.23 -14.36 -10.03
CA PHE A 485 0.06 -15.22 -10.05
C PHE A 485 -1.20 -14.34 -10.04
N MET A 486 -2.05 -14.51 -11.05
CA MET A 486 -3.25 -13.70 -11.21
C MET A 486 -4.31 -14.10 -10.19
N LEU A 487 -4.96 -13.11 -9.59
CA LEU A 487 -6.12 -13.33 -8.74
C LEU A 487 -7.29 -13.85 -9.59
N GLU A 488 -7.93 -14.92 -9.12
CA GLU A 488 -9.12 -15.51 -9.71
C GLU A 488 -10.25 -15.46 -8.67
N ILE A 489 -11.22 -14.59 -8.94
CA ILE A 489 -12.44 -14.43 -8.14
C ILE A 489 -13.58 -15.10 -8.91
N SER A 490 -14.22 -16.11 -8.30
CA SER A 490 -15.42 -16.70 -8.88
C SER A 490 -16.60 -15.73 -8.81
N ALA A 491 -17.58 -15.83 -9.71
CA ALA A 491 -18.72 -14.91 -9.78
C ALA A 491 -19.53 -14.80 -8.46
N ASN A 492 -19.40 -15.78 -7.56
CA ASN A 492 -20.08 -15.83 -6.27
C ASN A 492 -19.19 -15.40 -5.09
N CYS A 493 -17.99 -14.91 -5.37
CA CYS A 493 -16.99 -14.58 -4.37
C CYS A 493 -17.01 -13.07 -4.09
N SER A 494 -17.69 -12.67 -3.01
CA SER A 494 -17.70 -11.30 -2.51
C SER A 494 -16.79 -11.16 -1.29
N ILE A 495 -16.32 -9.94 -1.03
CA ILE A 495 -15.80 -9.55 0.27
C ILE A 495 -17.01 -9.61 1.21
N SER A 496 -17.00 -10.52 2.19
CA SER A 496 -18.00 -10.50 3.25
C SER A 496 -17.83 -9.18 4.00
N GLY A 497 -18.87 -8.34 3.94
CA GLY A 497 -18.91 -7.03 4.59
C GLY A 497 -18.83 -7.09 6.09
#